data_AF-A0AAP5USM0-F1
#
_entry.id   AF-A0AAP5USM0-F1
#
_cell.length_a   1.000
_cell.length_b   1.000
_cell.length_c   1.000
_cell.angle_alpha   90.00
_cell.angle_beta   90.00
_cell.angle_gamma   90.00
#
_symmetry.space_group_name_H-M   'P 1'
#
loop_
_entity.id
_entity.type
_entity.pdbx_description
1 polymer ?
#
loop_
_entity_poly.entity_id
_entity_poly.type
_entity_poly.pdbx_seq_one_letter_code
_entity_poly.pdbx_strand_id
1 'polypeptide(L)' 'MVNSQLGRAESQKASLDVAVCRLRGVIEADPSAPRFIQTLRGRGYMFVPSPEPLPSQGRRDSTHHTALFPVLRHG' A
#
# COMPACT_ATOMS: atom_id res chain seq x y z
N MET A 1 -4.60 -44.71 6.02
CA MET A 1 -4.57 -43.45 6.81
C MET A 1 -3.67 -42.45 6.09
N VAL A 2 -4.17 -41.72 5.09
CA VAL A 2 -3.40 -40.65 4.42
C VAL A 2 -4.38 -39.53 4.05
N ASN A 3 -3.98 -38.27 4.28
CA ASN A 3 -4.67 -36.98 4.01
C ASN A 3 -5.28 -36.16 5.18
N SER A 4 -5.10 -36.54 6.45
CA SER A 4 -5.52 -35.67 7.57
C SER A 4 -4.69 -34.38 7.69
N GLN A 5 -3.39 -34.45 7.37
CA GLN A 5 -2.46 -33.32 7.49
C GLN A 5 -2.68 -32.26 6.41
N LEU A 6 -3.02 -32.67 5.18
CA LEU A 6 -3.28 -31.73 4.08
C LEU A 6 -4.54 -30.89 4.34
N GLY A 7 -5.63 -31.51 4.81
CA GLY A 7 -6.87 -30.80 5.13
C GLY A 7 -6.70 -29.77 6.25
N ARG A 8 -5.87 -30.07 7.25
CA ARG A 8 -5.55 -29.14 8.35
C ARG A 8 -4.69 -27.96 7.87
N ALA A 9 -3.77 -28.19 6.93
CA ALA A 9 -2.93 -27.14 6.36
C ALA A 9 -3.76 -26.15 5.51
N GLU A 10 -4.64 -26.66 4.64
CA GLU A 10 -5.53 -25.81 3.83
C GLU A 10 -6.53 -25.04 4.70
N SER A 11 -7.07 -25.67 5.75
CA SER A 11 -7.97 -24.99 6.70
C SER A 11 -7.26 -23.84 7.44
N GLN A 12 -6.01 -24.06 7.86
CA GLN A 12 -5.22 -23.01 8.49
C GLN A 12 -4.90 -21.88 7.52
N LYS A 13 -4.54 -22.19 6.28
CA LYS A 13 -4.28 -21.19 5.24
C LYS A 13 -5.51 -20.31 5.00
N ALA A 14 -6.69 -20.91 4.82
CA ALA A 14 -7.93 -20.16 4.67
C ALA A 14 -8.23 -19.27 5.89
N SER A 15 -7.96 -19.76 7.11
CA SER A 15 -8.14 -18.95 8.33
C SER A 15 -7.14 -17.78 8.42
N LEU A 16 -5.91 -17.97 7.94
CA LEU A 16 -4.91 -16.90 7.83
C LEU A 16 -5.30 -15.88 6.78
N ASP A 17 -5.82 -16.30 5.64
CA ASP A 17 -6.28 -15.40 4.57
C ASP A 17 -7.38 -14.46 5.09
N VAL A 18 -8.32 -14.97 5.89
CA VAL A 18 -9.36 -14.14 6.56
C VAL A 18 -8.74 -13.16 7.55
N ALA A 19 -7.78 -13.61 8.37
CA ALA A 19 -7.10 -12.75 9.33
C ALA A 19 -6.31 -11.62 8.64
N VAL A 20 -5.59 -11.94 7.56
CA VAL A 20 -4.86 -10.97 6.75
C VAL A 20 -5.81 -9.97 6.09
N CYS A 21 -6.94 -10.44 5.56
CA CYS A 21 -7.94 -9.58 4.94
C CYS A 21 -8.50 -8.56 5.95
N ARG A 22 -8.84 -9.03 7.16
CA ARG A 22 -9.28 -8.16 8.27
C ARG A 22 -8.20 -7.16 8.69
N LEU A 23 -6.96 -7.63 8.83
CA LEU A 23 -5.85 -6.78 9.25
C LEU A 23 -5.56 -5.68 8.22
N ARG A 24 -5.57 -6.01 6.91
CA ARG A 24 -5.44 -5.02 5.83
C ARG A 24 -6.54 -3.96 5.89
N GLY A 25 -7.77 -4.34 6.19
CA GLY A 25 -8.86 -3.37 6.37
C GLY A 25 -8.68 -2.39 7.53
N VAL A 26 -7.80 -2.71 8.50
CA VAL A 26 -7.52 -1.84 9.66
C VAL A 26 -6.28 -0.97 9.43
N ILE A 27 -5.21 -1.52 8.83
CA ILE A 27 -3.89 -0.85 8.78
C ILE A 27 -3.55 -0.24 7.42
N GLU A 28 -4.15 -0.71 6.33
CA GLU A 28 -3.89 -0.19 4.99
C GLU A 28 -4.87 0.95 4.69
N ALA A 29 -4.39 1.99 4.00
CA ALA A 29 -5.28 3.05 3.51
C ALA A 29 -6.19 2.56 2.37
N ASP A 30 -5.67 1.68 1.52
CA ASP A 30 -6.41 0.97 0.48
C ASP A 30 -6.01 -0.52 0.51
N PRO A 31 -6.92 -1.44 0.90
CA PRO A 31 -6.65 -2.87 0.93
C PRO A 31 -6.24 -3.49 -0.42
N SER A 32 -6.59 -2.83 -1.54
CA SER A 32 -6.23 -3.26 -2.90
C SER A 32 -4.79 -2.90 -3.26
N ALA A 33 -4.19 -1.94 -2.55
CA ALA A 33 -2.82 -1.50 -2.69
C ALA A 33 -2.04 -1.75 -1.38
N PRO A 34 -1.84 -3.02 -0.97
CA PRO A 34 -1.27 -3.34 0.33
C PRO A 34 0.20 -2.96 0.42
N ARG A 35 0.54 -2.16 1.43
CA ARG A 35 1.87 -1.60 1.66
C ARG A 35 2.55 -2.23 2.87
N PHE A 36 1.80 -2.49 3.94
CA PHE A 36 2.31 -3.10 5.17
C PHE A 36 2.34 -4.62 5.10
N ILE A 37 1.38 -5.27 4.42
CA ILE A 37 1.35 -6.73 4.32
C ILE A 37 1.47 -7.18 2.88
N GLN A 38 2.65 -7.65 2.48
CA GLN A 38 2.92 -8.13 1.13
C GLN A 38 2.63 -9.63 1.00
N THR A 39 2.10 -10.03 -0.15
CA THR A 39 1.85 -11.44 -0.48
C THR A 39 3.05 -12.00 -1.24
N LEU A 40 3.75 -12.95 -0.65
CA LEU A 40 4.78 -13.75 -1.30
C LEU A 40 4.13 -15.04 -1.82
N ARG A 41 3.79 -15.05 -3.11
CA ARG A 41 3.10 -16.19 -3.74
C ARG A 41 3.87 -17.49 -3.51
N GLY A 42 3.17 -18.52 -3.02
CA GLY A 42 3.76 -19.82 -2.67
C GLY A 42 4.54 -19.86 -1.35
N ARG A 43 4.65 -18.75 -0.61
CA ARG A 43 5.35 -18.67 0.68
C ARG A 43 4.48 -18.19 1.83
N GLY A 44 3.63 -17.19 1.58
CA GLY A 44 2.76 -16.62 2.60
C GLY A 44 2.77 -15.09 2.57
N TYR A 45 2.81 -14.49 3.75
CA TYR A 45 2.68 -13.05 3.95
C TYR A 45 3.92 -12.48 4.64
N MET A 46 4.33 -11.27 4.25
CA MET A 46 5.44 -10.55 4.85
C MET A 46 4.95 -9.21 5.37
N PHE A 47 5.31 -8.89 6.62
CA PHE A 47 5.05 -7.59 7.21
C PHE A 47 6.20 -6.62 6.94
N VAL A 48 5.87 -5.40 6.51
CA VAL A 48 6.79 -4.31 6.23
C VAL A 48 6.40 -3.12 7.10
N PRO A 49 7.15 -2.82 8.17
CA PRO A 49 6.77 -1.81 9.16
C PRO A 49 6.88 -0.36 8.66
N SER A 50 7.66 -0.11 7.61
CA SER A 50 7.83 1.20 7.00
C SER A 50 7.76 1.06 5.48
N PRO A 51 6.56 0.99 4.89
CA PRO A 51 6.44 0.95 3.44
C PRO A 51 6.91 2.26 2.84
N GLU A 52 7.53 2.17 1.65
CA GLU A 52 8.00 3.34 0.91
C GLU A 52 6.92 4.41 0.81
N PRO A 53 7.20 5.68 1.16
CA PRO A 53 6.19 6.74 1.15
C PRO A 53 5.50 6.80 -0.21
N LEU A 54 4.18 7.06 -0.21
CA LEU A 54 3.45 7.23 -1.46
C LEU A 54 4.21 8.25 -2.31
N PRO A 55 4.41 8.01 -3.62
CA PRO A 55 4.94 9.05 -4.49
C PRO A 55 4.06 10.26 -4.25
N SER A 56 4.67 11.36 -3.82
CA SER A 56 3.96 12.61 -3.52
C SER A 56 3.27 13.05 -4.80
N GLN A 57 2.01 12.63 -4.96
CA GLN A 57 1.11 13.04 -6.04
C GLN A 57 1.20 14.54 -6.09
N GLY A 58 1.80 15.05 -7.17
CA GLY A 58 2.37 16.38 -7.27
C GLY A 58 1.60 17.39 -6.45
N ARG A 59 2.23 17.88 -5.38
CA ARG A 59 1.98 19.25 -4.95
C ARG A 59 2.19 20.03 -6.24
N ARG A 60 1.08 20.41 -6.86
CA ARG A 60 1.03 21.50 -7.81
C ARG A 60 1.49 22.71 -7.00
N ASP A 61 2.80 22.89 -6.88
CA ASP A 61 3.45 24.17 -6.65
C ASP A 61 3.32 25.02 -7.93
N SER A 62 2.11 25.05 -8.47
CA SER A 62 1.60 26.07 -9.37
C SER A 62 1.18 27.24 -8.47
N THR A 63 2.16 27.88 -7.83
CA THR A 63 2.00 29.23 -7.31
C THR A 63 1.92 30.18 -8.52
N HIS A 64 0.82 30.10 -9.27
CA HIS A 64 0.38 31.12 -10.22
C HIS A 64 -0.55 32.11 -9.50
N HIS A 65 -0.09 32.67 -8.38
CA HIS A 65 -0.75 33.84 -7.82
C HIS A 65 0.27 34.93 -7.50
N THR A 66 0.27 35.92 -8.40
CA THR A 66 0.49 37.33 -8.08
C THR A 66 1.92 37.76 -7.77
N ALA A 67 2.65 38.05 -8.84
CA ALA A 67 3.31 39.35 -8.94
C ALA A 67 3.32 39.81 -10.40
N LEU A 68 2.24 40.52 -10.77
CA LEU A 68 2.27 41.48 -11.86
C LEU A 68 3.34 42.53 -11.51
N PHE A 69 4.56 42.38 -12.01
CA PHE A 69 5.51 43.50 -12.04
C PHE A 69 5.45 44.14 -13.43
N PRO A 70 5.12 45.43 -13.53
CA PRO A 70 4.99 46.13 -14.79
C PRO A 70 6.37 46.50 -15.36
N VAL A 71 6.54 46.26 -16.66
CA VAL A 71 6.96 47.20 -17.72
C VAL A 71 8.22 48.10 -17.53
N LEU A 72 9.02 48.15 -18.62
CA LEU A 72 10.10 49.09 -19.04
C LEU A 72 11.48 48.97 -18.39
N ARG A 73 12.53 48.70 -19.21
CA ARG A 73 13.68 49.58 -19.60
C ARG A 73 14.40 48.93 -20.81
N HIS A 74 14.27 49.44 -22.04
CA HIS A 74 15.22 50.31 -22.76
C HIS A 74 16.72 50.02 -22.53
N GLY A 75 17.42 49.73 -23.64
CA GLY A 75 18.85 49.54 -23.78
C GLY A 75 19.16 48.96 -25.15
#